data_AF-A0A522AHW2-F1
#
_entry.id   AF-A0A522AHW2-F1
#
_cell.length_a   1.000
_cell.length_b   1.000
_cell.length_c   1.000
_cell.angle_alpha   90.00
_cell.angle_beta   90.00
_cell.angle_gamma   90.00
#
_symmetry.space_group_name_H-M   'P 1'
#
loop_
_entity.id
_entity.type
_entity.pdbx_description
1 polymer ?
#
loop_
_entity_poly.entity_id
_entity_poly.type
_entity_poly.pdbx_seq_one_letter_code
_entity_poly.pdbx_strand_id
1 'polypeptide(L)' 'MLSQMLYWHWLVFGVALMVLEIFLASFVVLWFGIGAVVVGLCQWLFPALPFAGQLLVWLLASSAMAIVWFR' A
#
# COMPACT_ATOMS: atom_id res chain seq x y z
N MET A 1 10.27 -19.51 -12.89
CA MET A 1 10.35 -18.07 -13.20
C MET A 1 10.19 -17.31 -11.89
N LEU A 2 11.26 -16.67 -11.41
CA LEU A 2 11.22 -15.92 -10.15
C LEU A 2 10.23 -14.75 -10.30
N SER A 3 9.21 -14.72 -9.46
CA SER A 3 8.20 -13.67 -9.41
C SER A 3 8.84 -12.34 -9.00
N GLN A 4 9.29 -11.57 -9.99
CA GLN A 4 9.72 -10.19 -9.78
C GLN A 4 8.48 -9.36 -9.45
N MET A 5 8.36 -8.92 -8.20
CA MET A 5 7.30 -7.98 -7.77
C MET A 5 7.53 -6.63 -8.42
N LEU A 6 6.86 -6.38 -9.54
CA LEU A 6 6.79 -5.06 -10.18
C LEU A 6 5.90 -4.10 -9.38
N TYR A 7 6.18 -2.80 -9.45
CA TYR A 7 5.40 -1.74 -8.82
C TYR A 7 3.90 -1.81 -9.11
N TRP A 8 3.51 -2.28 -10.30
CA TRP A 8 2.11 -2.44 -10.68
C TRP A 8 1.33 -3.35 -9.73
N HIS A 9 1.97 -4.35 -9.10
CA HIS A 9 1.29 -5.22 -8.13
C HIS A 9 0.82 -4.42 -6.91
N TRP A 10 1.63 -3.46 -6.45
CA TRP A 10 1.26 -2.55 -5.36
C TRP A 10 0.15 -1.59 -5.76
N LEU A 11 0.16 -1.11 -7.00
CA LEU A 11 -0.91 -0.25 -7.51
C LEU A 11 -2.25 -1.02 -7.62
N VAL A 12 -2.25 -2.22 -8.19
CA VAL A 12 -3.44 -3.08 -8.28
C VAL A 12 -3.95 -3.44 -6.88
N PHE A 13 -3.05 -3.77 -5.95
CA PHE A 13 -3.41 -4.03 -4.57
C PHE A 13 -4.03 -2.80 -3.89
N GLY A 14 -3.46 -1.61 -4.10
CA GLY A 14 -4.02 -0.36 -3.57
C GLY A 14 -5.41 -0.05 -4.11
N VAL A 15 -5.62 -0.22 -5.41
CA VAL A 15 -6.95 -0.07 -6.04
C VAL A 15 -7.93 -1.10 -5.50
N ALA A 16 -7.51 -2.36 -5.34
CA ALA A 16 -8.36 -3.40 -4.77
C ALA A 16 -8.80 -3.07 -3.34
N LEU A 17 -7.91 -2.51 -2.51
CA LEU A 17 -8.25 -2.02 -1.17
C LEU A 17 -9.25 -0.84 -1.21
N MET A 18 -9.05 0.12 -2.11
CA MET A 18 -9.98 1.24 -2.28
C MET A 18 -11.37 0.76 -2.76
N VAL A 19 -11.42 -0.23 -3.64
CA VAL A 19 -12.68 -0.85 -4.10
C VAL A 19 -13.33 -1.65 -2.96
N LEU A 20 -12.54 -2.36 -2.15
CA LEU A 20 -13.03 -3.10 -0.99
C LEU A 20 -13.74 -2.16 0.01
N GLU A 21 -13.25 -0.92 0.14
CA GLU A 21 -13.92 0.08 0.97
C GLU A 21 -15.36 0.39 0.51
N ILE A 22 -15.72 0.23 -0.77
CA ILE A 22 -17.11 0.48 -1.20
C ILE A 22 -18.10 -0.44 -0.45
N PHE A 23 -17.65 -1.63 -0.02
CA PHE A 23 -18.44 -2.58 0.77
C PHE A 23 -18.36 -2.31 2.27
N LEU A 24 -17.32 -1.61 2.72
CA LEU A 24 -17.08 -1.28 4.11
C LEU A 24 -17.50 0.19 4.28
N ALA A 25 -18.63 0.46 4.94
CA ALA A 25 -19.08 1.84 5.20
C ALA A 25 -18.20 2.57 6.25
N SER A 26 -16.88 2.52 6.07
CA SER A 26 -15.79 3.07 6.88
C SER A 26 -14.83 3.85 5.98
N PHE A 27 -13.80 4.47 6.57
CA PHE A 27 -12.70 5.09 5.81
C PHE A 27 -11.35 4.42 6.09
N VAL A 28 -11.33 3.32 6.83
CA VAL A 28 -10.10 2.69 7.30
C VAL A 28 -9.34 2.02 6.16
N VAL A 29 -10.02 1.25 5.31
CA VAL A 29 -9.36 0.44 4.26
C VAL A 29 -8.90 1.31 3.09
N LEU A 30 -9.58 2.42 2.85
CA LEU A 30 -9.16 3.42 1.85
C LEU A 30 -7.74 3.93 2.15
N TRP A 31 -7.42 4.23 3.40
CA TRP A 31 -6.08 4.69 3.79
C TRP A 31 -4.99 3.63 3.59
N PHE A 32 -5.30 2.36 3.84
CA PHE A 32 -4.39 1.24 3.52
C PHE A 32 -4.13 1.13 2.01
N GLY A 33 -5.14 1.42 1.19
CA GLY A 33 -5.03 1.50 -0.27
C GLY A 33 -4.09 2.63 -0.73
N ILE A 34 -4.18 3.80 -0.11
CA ILE A 34 -3.25 4.92 -0.37
C ILE A 34 -1.82 4.52 0.00
N GLY A 35 -1.62 3.84 1.14
CA GLY A 35 -0.30 3.32 1.54
C GLY A 35 0.31 2.37 0.49
N ALA A 36 -0.52 1.52 -0.14
CA ALA A 36 -0.06 0.62 -1.20
C ALA A 36 0.37 1.39 -2.46
N VAL A 37 -0.35 2.46 -2.82
CA VAL A 37 0.04 3.35 -3.92
C VAL A 37 1.39 4.01 -3.64
N VAL A 38 1.62 4.48 -2.42
CA VAL A 38 2.91 5.06 -2.00
C VAL A 38 4.05 4.06 -2.19
N VAL A 39 3.84 2.79 -1.85
CA VAL A 39 4.86 1.75 -2.02
C VAL A 39 5.14 1.48 -3.51
N GLY A 40 4.09 1.47 -4.35
CA GLY A 40 4.23 1.38 -5.79
C GLY A 40 5.08 2.53 -6.37
N LEU A 41 4.82 3.76 -5.92
CA LEU A 41 5.63 4.93 -6.29
C LEU A 41 7.07 4.84 -5.78
N CYS A 42 7.28 4.35 -4.55
CA CYS A 42 8.61 4.11 -4.01
C CYS A 42 9.36 3.04 -4.80
N GLN A 43 8.71 1.96 -5.24
CA GLN A 43 9.34 0.92 -6.06
C GLN A 43 9.66 1.45 -7.47
N TRP A 44 8.84 2.36 -8.00
CA TRP A 44 9.14 3.05 -9.26
C TRP A 44 10.37 3.96 -9.15
N LEU A 45 10.51 4.70 -8.05
CA LEU A 45 11.67 5.57 -7.80
C LEU A 45 12.94 4.78 -7.41
N PHE A 46 12.78 3.66 -6.70
CA PHE A 46 13.85 2.78 -6.24
C PHE A 46 13.62 1.34 -6.74
N PRO A 47 14.03 1.00 -7.98
CA PRO A 47 13.77 -0.32 -8.55
C PRO A 47 14.42 -1.48 -7.78
N ALA A 48 15.53 -1.20 -7.08
CA ALA A 48 16.27 -2.17 -6.28
C ALA A 48 15.72 -2.34 -4.84
N LEU A 49 14.56 -1.75 -4.52
CA LEU A 49 13.98 -1.83 -3.18
C LEU A 49 13.60 -3.29 -2.85
N PRO A 50 14.18 -3.90 -1.81
CA PRO A 50 13.88 -5.29 -1.45
C PRO A 50 12.43 -5.42 -0.98
N PHE A 51 11.85 -6.61 -1.17
CA PHE A 51 10.45 -6.88 -0.82
C PHE A 51 10.13 -6.58 0.66
N ALA A 52 11.04 -6.90 1.58
CA ALA A 52 10.91 -6.55 2.99
C ALA A 52 10.81 -5.02 3.21
N GLY A 53 11.57 -4.23 2.44
CA GLY A 53 11.50 -2.77 2.47
C GLY A 53 10.17 -2.24 1.96
N GLN A 54 9.63 -2.83 0.90
CA GLN A 54 8.29 -2.50 0.38
C GLN A 54 7.21 -2.72 1.45
N LEU A 55 7.25 -3.88 2.12
CA LEU A 55 6.32 -4.20 3.21
C LEU A 55 6.48 -3.26 4.41
N LEU A 56 7.71 -2.90 4.78
CA LEU A 56 7.96 -1.95 5.87
C LEU A 56 7.41 -0.56 5.55
N VAL A 57 7.62 -0.06 4.33
CA VAL A 57 7.05 1.24 3.91
C VAL A 57 5.53 1.19 3.96
N TRP A 58 4.92 0.11 3.47
CA TRP A 58 3.47 -0.07 3.52
C TRP A 58 2.95 -0.11 4.95
N LEU A 59 3.59 -0.89 5.82
CA LEU A 59 3.24 -1.06 7.23
C LEU A 59 3.33 0.28 7.97
N LEU A 60 4.43 1.02 7.78
CA LEU A 60 4.65 2.32 8.43
C LEU A 60 3.64 3.36 7.95
N ALA A 61 3.44 3.47 6.63
CA ALA A 61 2.46 4.40 6.06
C ALA A 61 1.05 4.12 6.57
N SER A 62 0.68 2.84 6.61
CA SER A 62 -0.62 2.39 7.08
C SER A 62 -0.81 2.58 8.59
N SER A 63 0.21 2.26 9.39
CA SER A 63 0.16 2.40 10.85
C SER A 63 0.11 3.88 11.26
N ALA A 64 0.87 4.74 10.59
CA ALA A 64 0.82 6.19 10.81
C ALA A 64 -0.59 6.74 10.56
N MET A 65 -1.26 6.29 9.50
CA MET A 65 -2.63 6.71 9.20
C MET A 65 -3.65 6.17 10.19
N ALA A 66 -3.51 4.92 10.64
CA ALA A 66 -4.35 4.39 11.72
C ALA A 66 -4.20 5.24 13.00
N ILE A 67 -2.98 5.64 13.37
CA ILE A 67 -2.75 6.49 14.54
C ILE A 67 -3.38 7.89 14.38
N VAL A 68 -3.28 8.49 13.18
CA VAL A 68 -3.88 9.81 12.89
C VAL A 68 -5.41 9.78 12.95
N TRP A 69 -6.04 8.68 12.54
CA TRP A 69 -7.50 8.56 12.51
C TRP A 69 -8.12 8.20 13.87
N PHE A 70 -7.43 7.38 14.66
CA PHE A 70 -7.91 6.94 15.98
C PHE A 70 -7.46 7.84 17.14
N ARG A 71 -6.85 8.98 16.86
CA ARG A 71 -6.61 10.07 17.83
C ARG A 71 -7.44 11.28 17.46
#